data_AF-A0A2E5NGG8-F1
#
_entry.id   AF-A0A2E5NGG8-F1
#
_cell.length_a   1.000
_cell.length_b   1.000
_cell.length_c   1.000
_cell.angle_alpha   90.00
_cell.angle_beta   90.00
_cell.angle_gamma   90.00
#
_symmetry.space_group_name_H-M   'P 1'
#
loop_
_entity.id
_entity.type
_entity.pdbx_description
1 polymer ?
#
loop_
_entity_poly.entity_id
_entity_poly.type
_entity_poly.pdbx_seq_one_letter_code
_entity_poly.pdbx_strand_id
1 'polypeptide(L)' 'MYDAVITLEVNGEKRQSGDIKQMAYNVAELIAFLSALQELKADDLIYTGMPSGVGRVIRGDRLVGKIDGLVDLNVCLV' A
#
# COMPACT_ATOMS: atom_id res chain seq x y z
N MET A 1 3.10 -1.16 18.80
CA MET A 1 3.84 -1.07 17.53
C MET A 1 3.18 -2.09 16.63
N TYR A 2 2.55 -1.64 15.54
CA TYR A 2 1.84 -2.55 14.64
C TYR A 2 2.87 -3.15 13.67
N ASP A 3 2.84 -4.46 13.50
CA ASP A 3 3.63 -5.18 12.50
C ASP A 3 2.66 -5.79 11.49
N ALA A 4 2.86 -5.52 10.20
CA ALA A 4 2.08 -6.11 9.12
C ALA A 4 2.91 -6.13 7.84
N VAL A 5 3.05 -7.31 7.24
CA VAL A 5 3.69 -7.47 5.94
C VAL A 5 2.73 -7.02 4.84
N ILE A 6 3.25 -6.29 3.86
CA ILE A 6 2.54 -5.87 2.65
C ILE A 6 3.26 -6.44 1.42
N THR A 7 2.51 -7.06 0.51
CA THR A 7 3.05 -7.67 -0.72
C THR A 7 2.19 -7.38 -1.93
N LEU A 8 2.81 -7.40 -3.12
CA LEU A 8 2.13 -7.42 -4.40
C LEU A 8 2.67 -8.55 -5.28
N GLU A 9 1.77 -9.38 -5.79
CA GLU A 9 2.05 -10.40 -6.80
C GLU A 9 1.48 -9.98 -8.16
N VAL A 10 2.20 -10.25 -9.25
CA VAL A 10 1.73 -10.09 -10.63
C VAL A 10 1.85 -11.44 -11.32
N ASN A 11 0.74 -12.02 -11.74
CA ASN A 11 0.67 -13.36 -12.34
C ASN A 11 1.32 -14.45 -11.45
N GLY A 12 1.19 -14.33 -10.13
CA GLY A 12 1.78 -15.25 -9.14
C GLY A 12 3.26 -14.97 -8.81
N GLU A 13 3.91 -14.02 -9.49
CA GLU A 13 5.26 -13.59 -9.17
C GLU A 13 5.22 -12.45 -8.16
N LYS A 14 5.83 -12.64 -6.99
CA LYS A 14 5.95 -11.58 -5.97
C LYS A 14 6.91 -10.49 -6.47
N ARG A 15 6.37 -9.29 -6.70
CA ARG A 15 7.12 -8.13 -7.18
C ARG A 15 7.43 -7.10 -6.11
N GLN A 16 6.57 -6.97 -5.11
CA GLN A 16 6.79 -6.09 -3.96
C GLN A 16 6.62 -6.86 -2.66
N SER A 17 7.45 -6.52 -1.68
CA SER A 17 7.39 -7.06 -0.32
C SER A 17 7.98 -6.04 0.65
N GLY A 18 7.28 -5.75 1.74
CA GLY A 18 7.76 -4.88 2.80
C GLY A 18 6.96 -5.07 4.08
N ASP A 19 7.29 -4.30 5.10
CA ASP A 19 6.58 -4.25 6.39
C ASP A 19 6.18 -2.80 6.68
N ILE A 20 4.98 -2.58 7.22
CA ILE A 20 4.48 -1.22 7.54
C ILE A 20 5.40 -0.46 8.52
N LYS A 21 6.21 -1.17 9.33
CA LYS A 21 7.19 -0.51 10.21
C LYS A 21 8.37 0.12 9.47
N GLN A 22 8.53 -0.19 8.18
CA GLN A 22 9.56 0.38 7.31
C GLN A 22 9.08 1.67 6.62
N MET A 23 7.85 2.12 6.88
CA MET A 23 7.36 3.41 6.39
C MET A 23 8.26 4.54 6.90
N ALA A 24 8.64 5.46 6.01
CA ALA A 24 9.51 6.60 6.35
C ALA A 24 8.86 7.53 7.39
N TYR A 25 7.54 7.61 7.38
CA TYR A 25 6.71 8.29 8.37
C TYR A 25 5.64 7.31 8.84
N ASN A 26 5.44 7.20 10.15
CA ASN A 26 4.34 6.38 10.67
C ASN A 26 2.97 7.06 10.44
N VAL A 27 1.89 6.33 10.70
CA VAL A 27 0.52 6.81 10.46
C VAL A 27 0.21 8.12 11.19
N ALA A 28 0.63 8.25 12.46
CA ALA A 28 0.36 9.45 13.24
C ALA A 28 1.14 10.66 12.69
N GLU A 29 2.39 10.46 12.28
CA GLU A 29 3.21 11.50 11.64
C GLU A 29 2.61 11.98 10.32
N LEU A 30 2.13 11.05 9.47
CA LEU A 30 1.47 11.39 8.22
C LEU A 30 0.19 12.21 8.43
N ILE A 31 -0.67 11.80 9.37
CA ILE A 31 -1.90 12.54 9.69
C ILE A 31 -1.57 13.94 10.20
N ALA A 32 -0.63 14.05 11.15
CA ALA A 32 -0.22 15.34 11.70
C ALA A 32 0.34 16.27 10.61
N PHE A 33 1.26 15.76 9.78
CA PHE A 33 1.85 16.53 8.69
C PHE A 33 0.81 16.99 7.67
N LEU A 34 -0.06 16.10 7.19
CA LEU A 34 -1.08 16.45 6.20
C LEU A 34 -2.13 17.42 6.75
N SER A 35 -2.53 17.26 8.02
CA SER A 35 -3.49 18.16 8.68
C SER A 35 -2.96 19.60 8.85
N ALA A 36 -1.65 19.79 8.85
CA ALA A 36 -1.03 21.12 8.88
C ALA A 36 -1.04 21.80 7.49
N LEU A 37 -1.19 21.03 6.41
CA LEU A 37 -1.22 21.54 5.03
C LEU A 37 -2.64 21.77 4.52
N GLN A 38 -3.59 20.93 4.93
CA GLN A 38 -4.99 20.98 4.51
C GLN A 38 -5.90 20.42 5.61
N GLU A 39 -7.14 20.92 5.68
CA GLU A 39 -8.15 20.35 6.58
C GLU A 39 -8.52 18.94 6.10
N LEU A 40 -8.23 17.92 6.93
CA LEU A 40 -8.68 16.55 6.71
C LEU A 40 -10.13 16.41 7.16
N LYS A 41 -10.94 15.73 6.35
CA LYS A 41 -12.36 15.50 6.61
C LYS A 41 -12.62 14.03 6.90
N ALA A 42 -13.80 13.77 7.46
CA ALA A 42 -14.29 12.42 7.57
C ALA A 42 -14.31 11.76 6.17
N ASP A 43 -13.96 10.48 6.13
CA ASP A 43 -13.91 9.64 4.92
C ASP A 43 -12.76 9.94 3.94
N ASP A 44 -11.84 10.86 4.26
CA ASP A 44 -10.63 11.05 3.48
C ASP A 44 -9.70 9.83 3.56
N LEU A 45 -9.10 9.47 2.42
CA LEU A 45 -8.17 8.34 2.31
C LEU A 45 -6.72 8.82 2.12
N ILE A 46 -5.82 8.30 2.96
CA ILE A 46 -4.38 8.57 2.89
C ILE A 46 -3.67 7.30 2.41
N TYR A 47 -3.04 7.38 1.23
CA TYR A 47 -2.15 6.33 0.73
C TYR A 47 -0.74 6.57 1.27
N THR A 48 -0.23 5.63 2.05
CA THR A 48 0.98 5.81 2.88
C THR A 48 2.29 5.54 2.16
N GLY A 49 2.23 5.31 0.84
CA GLY A 49 3.38 4.99 -0.01
C GLY A 49 3.44 3.52 -0.39
N MET A 50 4.62 3.09 -0.84
CA MET A 50 4.85 1.75 -1.38
C MET A 50 6.26 1.26 -1.03
N PRO A 51 6.44 -0.05 -0.78
CA PRO A 51 7.78 -0.64 -0.73
C PRO A 51 8.43 -0.66 -2.11
N SER A 52 9.71 -1.06 -2.17
CA SER A 52 10.43 -1.22 -3.43
C SER A 52 9.80 -2.28 -4.35
N GLY A 53 10.24 -2.31 -5.61
CA GLY A 53 9.75 -3.27 -6.61
C GLY A 53 8.60 -2.76 -7.50
N VAL A 54 8.39 -1.44 -7.55
CA VAL A 54 7.47 -0.84 -8.52
C VAL A 54 7.95 -1.17 -9.94
N GLY A 55 7.03 -1.64 -10.78
CA GLY A 55 7.33 -2.08 -12.14
C GLY A 55 6.12 -2.04 -13.05
N ARG A 56 6.37 -2.19 -14.35
CA ARG A 56 5.32 -2.15 -15.39
C ARG A 56 4.38 -3.35 -15.27
N VAL A 57 3.10 -3.08 -15.44
CA VAL A 57 2.03 -4.07 -15.68
C VAL A 57 1.46 -3.85 -17.07
N ILE A 58 0.98 -4.92 -17.68
CA ILE A 58 0.43 -4.92 -19.04
C ILE A 58 -0.97 -5.52 -19.05
N ARG A 59 -1.74 -5.18 -20.09
CA ARG A 59 -3.08 -5.72 -20.32
C ARG A 59 -3.07 -7.25 -20.23
N GLY A 60 -3.99 -7.81 -19.46
CA GLY A 60 -4.10 -9.23 -19.15
C GLY A 60 -3.46 -9.64 -17.81
N ASP A 61 -2.64 -8.79 -17.19
CA ASP A 61 -2.01 -9.09 -15.91
C ASP A 61 -3.04 -9.21 -14.78
N ARG A 62 -2.79 -10.17 -13.87
CA ARG A 62 -3.53 -10.34 -12.62
C ARG A 62 -2.66 -9.92 -11.46
N LEU A 63 -3.14 -8.94 -10.70
CA LEU A 63 -2.47 -8.39 -9.54
C LEU A 63 -3.18 -8.87 -8.27
N VAL A 64 -2.39 -9.31 -7.29
CA VAL A 64 -2.88 -9.69 -5.96
C VAL A 64 -2.08 -8.93 -4.90
N GLY A 65 -2.72 -7.93 -4.29
CA GLY A 65 -2.19 -7.16 -3.18
C GLY A 65 -2.64 -7.74 -1.84
N LYS A 66 -1.71 -7.86 -0.89
CA LYS A 66 -1.99 -8.43 0.44
C LYS A 66 -1.38 -7.56 1.54
N ILE A 67 -2.09 -7.43 2.64
CA ILE A 67 -1.60 -6.84 3.89
C ILE A 67 -2.06 -7.76 5.02
N ASP A 68 -1.14 -8.13 5.92
CA ASP A 68 -1.48 -8.99 7.05
C ASP A 68 -2.67 -8.42 7.85
N GLY A 69 -3.68 -9.26 8.09
CA GLY A 69 -4.90 -8.88 8.81
C GLY A 69 -5.99 -8.18 7.98
N LEU A 70 -5.75 -7.94 6.68
CA LEU A 70 -6.74 -7.36 5.76
C LEU A 70 -7.13 -8.36 4.66
N VAL A 71 -8.23 -8.05 3.96
CA VAL A 71 -8.68 -8.81 2.78
C VAL A 71 -7.77 -8.54 1.59
N ASP A 72 -7.49 -9.60 0.83
CA ASP A 72 -6.70 -9.53 -0.41
C ASP A 72 -7.39 -8.66 -1.47
N LEU A 73 -6.62 -7.76 -2.08
CA LEU A 73 -7.05 -6.95 -3.22
C LEU A 73 -6.68 -7.66 -4.53
N ASN A 74 -7.70 -8.05 -5.30
CA ASN A 74 -7.52 -8.73 -6.58
C ASN A 74 -7.94 -7.83 -7.74
N VAL A 75 -7.02 -7.59 -8.69
CA VAL A 75 -7.26 -6.72 -9.86
C VAL A 75 -6.81 -7.43 -11.13
N CYS A 76 -7.63 -7.41 -12.17
CA CYS A 76 -7.24 -7.85 -13.51
C CYS A 76 -7.13 -6.62 -14.41
N LEU A 77 -5.99 -6.43 -15.07
CA LEU A 77 -5.81 -5.31 -16.00
C LEU A 77 -6.45 -5.66 -17.35
N VAL A 78 -7.47 -4.92 -17.75
CA VAL A 78 -8.31 -5.20 -18.94
C VAL A 78 -7.97 -4.39 -20.17
#